data_AF-A0A1C0U6R3-F1
#
_entry.id   AF-A0A1C0U6R3-F1
#
_cell.length_a   1.000
_cell.length_b   1.000
_cell.length_c   1.000
_cell.angle_alpha   90.00
_cell.angle_beta   90.00
_cell.angle_gamma   90.00
#
_symmetry.space_group_name_H-M   'P 1'
#
loop_
_entity.id
_entity.type
_entity.pdbx_description
1 polymer ?
#
loop_
_entity_poly.entity_id
_entity_poly.type
_entity_poly.pdbx_seq_one_letter_code
_entity_poly.pdbx_strand_id
1 'polypeptide(L)' 'MIYGEKFNGDPCPQGHTLRYVSNGSCIECQSSRDKKRKKEKRESKNKVNPDDFTHRVFILGNPERCKN' A
#
# COMPACT_ATOMS: atom_id res chain seq x y z
N MET A 1 9.65 21.49 -23.07
CA MET A 1 8.92 20.35 -22.47
C MET A 1 7.50 20.81 -22.22
N ILE A 2 6.57 20.52 -23.16
CA ILE A 2 5.18 20.94 -23.05
C ILE A 2 4.48 19.91 -22.16
N TYR A 3 4.14 20.30 -20.92
CA TYR A 3 3.29 19.51 -20.05
C TYR A 3 1.88 19.52 -20.64
N GLY A 4 1.57 18.50 -21.45
CA GLY A 4 0.28 18.37 -22.11
C GLY A 4 -0.87 18.51 -21.10
N GLU A 5 -1.67 19.55 -21.30
CA GLU A 5 -2.92 19.80 -20.61
C GLU A 5 -3.88 18.65 -20.96
N LYS A 6 -4.03 17.70 -20.03
CA LYS A 6 -4.84 16.50 -20.25
C LYS A 6 -6.31 16.79 -19.94
N PHE A 7 -7.03 17.29 -20.93
CA PHE A 7 -8.47 17.48 -20.86
C PHE A 7 -9.16 16.76 -22.02
N ASN A 8 -9.72 15.58 -21.73
CA ASN A 8 -10.55 14.82 -22.67
C ASN A 8 -11.99 14.83 -22.17
N GLY A 9 -12.64 15.99 -22.24
CA GLY A 9 -14.10 16.20 -22.32
C GLY A 9 -15.03 15.66 -21.22
N ASP A 10 -14.92 14.38 -20.87
CA ASP A 10 -15.87 13.70 -20.01
C ASP A 10 -15.38 13.60 -18.56
N PRO A 11 -16.12 14.17 -17.59
CA PRO A 11 -15.81 13.97 -16.19
C PRO A 11 -15.87 12.48 -15.84
N CYS A 12 -14.98 12.03 -14.96
CA CYS A 12 -15.09 10.74 -14.29
C CYS A 12 -16.49 10.62 -13.65
N PRO A 13 -17.04 9.41 -13.42
CA PRO A 13 -18.28 9.23 -12.63
C PRO A 13 -18.28 9.93 -11.27
N GLN A 14 -17.11 10.27 -10.73
CA GLN A 14 -16.92 11.02 -9.48
C GLN A 14 -16.75 12.53 -9.68
N GLY A 15 -16.86 13.04 -10.92
CA GLY A 15 -16.71 14.46 -11.26
C GLY A 15 -15.30 14.91 -11.63
N HIS A 16 -14.29 14.01 -11.63
CA HIS A 16 -12.91 14.39 -11.92
C HIS A 16 -12.68 14.66 -13.42
N THR A 17 -12.13 15.83 -13.75
CA THR A 17 -11.89 16.28 -15.13
C THR A 17 -10.51 15.88 -15.66
N LEU A 18 -9.53 15.71 -14.78
CA LEU A 18 -8.15 15.39 -15.16
C LEU A 18 -7.96 13.88 -15.32
N ARG A 19 -7.63 13.45 -16.54
CA ARG A 19 -7.37 12.05 -16.88
C ARG A 19 -5.98 11.86 -17.46
N TYR A 20 -5.37 10.71 -17.20
CA TYR A 20 -4.14 10.31 -17.86
C TYR A 20 -4.46 9.87 -19.30
N VAL A 21 -3.73 10.43 -20.28
CA VAL A 21 -3.83 10.05 -21.70
C VAL A 21 -3.48 8.57 -21.92
N SER A 22 -2.54 8.02 -21.14
CA SER A 22 -1.99 6.68 -21.33
C SER A 22 -2.94 5.54 -20.95
N ASN A 23 -3.83 5.73 -19.98
CA ASN A 23 -4.68 4.66 -19.44
C ASN A 23 -6.14 5.10 -19.23
N GLY A 24 -6.50 6.31 -19.68
CA GLY A 24 -7.85 6.88 -19.55
C GLY A 24 -8.32 7.09 -18.11
N SER A 25 -7.47 6.84 -17.10
CA SER A 25 -7.84 6.88 -15.70
C SER A 25 -7.73 8.29 -15.14
N CYS A 26 -8.70 8.70 -14.32
CA CYS A 26 -8.63 9.94 -13.55
C CYS A 26 -7.43 9.93 -12.60
N ILE A 27 -6.75 11.07 -12.49
CA ILE A 27 -5.56 11.23 -11.64
C ILE A 27 -5.91 10.93 -10.18
N GLU A 28 -7.04 11.45 -9.71
CA GLU A 28 -7.50 11.29 -8.32
C GLU A 28 -7.91 9.85 -8.00
N CYS A 29 -8.59 9.18 -8.94
CA CYS A 29 -8.95 7.78 -8.80
C CYS A 29 -7.71 6.88 -8.74
N GLN A 30 -6.73 7.16 -9.60
CA GLN A 30 -5.46 6.45 -9.62
C GLN A 30 -4.70 6.66 -8.31
N SER A 31 -4.60 7.89 -7.84
CA SER A 31 -3.98 8.24 -6.55
C SER A 31 -4.64 7.51 -5.38
N SER A 32 -5.98 7.47 -5.36
CA SER A 32 -6.75 6.76 -4.33
C SER A 32 -6.50 5.24 -4.37
N ARG A 33 -6.47 4.64 -5.56
CA ARG A 33 -6.11 3.22 -5.75
C ARG A 33 -4.69 2.93 -5.28
N ASP A 34 -3.74 3.78 -5.62
CA ASP A 34 -2.33 3.63 -5.24
C ASP A 34 -2.13 3.75 -3.73
N LYS A 35 -2.84 4.69 -3.08
CA LYS A 35 -2.87 4.80 -1.61
C LYS A 35 -3.42 3.53 -0.96
N LYS A 36 -4.54 3.00 -1.47
CA LYS A 36 -5.14 1.74 -0.98
C LYS A 36 -4.16 0.57 -1.11
N ARG A 37 -3.56 0.39 -2.29
CA ARG A 37 -2.58 -0.68 -2.56
C ARG A 37 -1.35 -0.57 -1.66
N LYS A 38 -0.86 0.65 -1.40
CA LYS A 38 0.25 0.88 -0.46
C LYS A 38 -0.11 0.50 0.96
N LYS A 39 -1.33 0.79 1.41
CA LYS A 39 -1.83 0.41 2.74
C LYS A 39 -1.89 -1.11 2.89
N GLU A 40 -2.52 -1.80 1.95
CA GLU A 40 -2.64 -3.27 1.94
C GLU A 40 -1.26 -3.95 1.96
N LYS A 41 -0.29 -3.43 1.19
CA LYS A 41 1.09 -3.94 1.18
C LYS A 41 1.83 -3.74 2.51
N ARG A 42 1.49 -2.72 3.29
CA ARG A 42 2.06 -2.52 4.64
C ARG A 42 1.42 -3.49 5.62
N GLU A 43 0.11 -3.65 5.56
CA GLU A 43 -0.64 -4.59 6.41
C GLU A 43 -0.19 -6.03 6.19
N SER A 44 0.05 -6.45 4.94
CA SER A 44 0.54 -7.80 4.64
C SER A 44 1.95 -8.06 5.17
N LYS A 45 2.83 -7.05 5.15
CA LYS A 45 4.19 -7.17 5.70
C LYS A 45 4.22 -7.25 7.23
N ASN A 46 3.23 -6.66 7.90
CA ASN A 46 3.14 -6.68 9.36
C ASN A 46 2.47 -7.96 9.90
N LYS A 47 1.99 -8.86 9.04
CA LYS A 47 1.54 -10.19 9.47
C LYS A 47 2.76 -11.02 9.84
N VAL A 48 3.16 -10.93 11.10
CA VAL A 48 4.09 -11.86 11.74
C VAL A 48 3.29 -13.06 12.24
N ASN A 49 3.66 -14.25 11.80
CA ASN A 49 3.10 -15.48 12.36
C ASN A 49 3.83 -15.74 13.69
N PRO A 50 3.12 -15.80 14.84
CA PRO A 50 3.75 -15.99 16.15
C PRO A 50 4.43 -17.35 16.28
N ASP A 51 4.01 -18.32 15.47
CA ASP A 51 4.54 -19.69 15.45
C ASP A 51 5.72 -19.87 14.47
N ASP A 52 6.13 -18.81 13.78
CA ASP A 52 7.27 -18.83 12.87
C ASP A 52 8.59 -18.58 13.62
N PHE A 53 9.09 -19.63 14.26
CA PHE A 53 10.39 -19.65 14.94
C PHE A 53 11.58 -19.71 13.96
N THR A 54 11.36 -19.64 12.64
CA THR A 54 12.47 -19.54 11.68
C THR A 54 13.16 -18.17 11.74
N HIS A 55 12.50 -17.18 12.34
CA HIS A 55 13.07 -15.89 12.63
C HIS A 55 13.84 -15.88 13.95
N ARG A 56 14.88 -15.04 14.04
CA ARG A 56 15.66 -14.88 15.28
C ARG A 56 14.76 -14.30 16.36
N VAL A 57 14.44 -15.10 17.38
CA VAL A 57 13.66 -14.67 18.55
C VAL A 57 14.62 -14.15 19.62
N PHE A 58 14.33 -12.97 20.17
CA PHE A 58 15.03 -12.46 21.34
C PHE A 58 14.32 -12.92 22.60
N ILE A 59 14.92 -13.87 23.34
CA ILE A 59 14.36 -14.34 24.62
C ILE A 59 14.78 -13.35 25.71
N LEU A 60 13.81 -12.67 26.31
CA LEU A 60 14.03 -11.82 27.47
C LEU A 60 14.09 -12.69 28.74
N GLY A 61 15.27 -12.74 29.35
CA GLY A 61 15.51 -13.51 30.58
C GLY A 61 16.23 -14.83 30.34
N ASN A 62 16.76 -15.41 31.41
CA ASN A 62 17.44 -16.70 31.35
C ASN A 62 16.38 -17.83 31.31
N PRO A 63 16.25 -18.60 30.20
CA PRO A 63 15.27 -19.68 30.08
C PRO A 63 15.50 -20.82 31.08
N GLU A 64 16.72 -20.98 31.59
CA GLU A 64 17.04 -22.00 32.59
C GLU A 64 16.50 -21.68 33.99
N ARG A 65 16.02 -20.45 34.21
CA ARG A 65 15.50 -20.00 35.51
C ARG A 65 14.10 -20.54 35.84
N CYS A 66 13.49 -21.29 34.93
CA CYS A 66 12.20 -21.98 35.11
C CYS A 66 12.35 -23.45 35.50
N LYS A 67 13.57 -23.98 35.64
CA LYS A 67 13.78 -25.32 36.19
C LYS A 67 13.82 -25.20 37.72
N ASN A 68 12.79 -25.76 38.34
CA ASN A 68 12.55 -25.84 39.78
C ASN A 68 13.74 -26.42 40.55
#